data_AF-A0A4S4FK15-F1
#
_entry.id   AF-A0A4S4FK15-F1
#
_cell.length_a   1.000
_cell.length_b   1.000
_cell.length_c   1.000
_cell.angle_alpha   90.00
_cell.angle_beta   90.00
_cell.angle_gamma   90.00
#
_symmetry.space_group_name_H-M   'P 1'
#
loop_
_entity.id
_entity.type
_entity.pdbx_description
1 polymer ?
#
loop_
_entity_poly.entity_id
_entity_poly.type
_entity_poly.pdbx_seq_one_letter_code
_entity_poly.pdbx_strand_id
1 'polypeptide(L)'
;MANRPIALSMSRHPYRVAASVPLILLTAVTFTVSAQPAIATPSSAESPSIVLASSKQPLSIDREITAEIAGHFADLRAIEKAERDAADAAHAAYLAAQAAAKLAAEQAAAAAAAAEVAAAEAAAQAETAATASAGYSGSGSSSSGSSGSSNGSSGNAGSGGIGVPSGVSLSVVSGDVTVTQAGTVLDSLDIHGRVIVKAPNVTIRNSIVRGTDSGGKYGLIDAMGGYANLQVIDTEIAASNPNWSVNGIMGSNFELHGVNIHNTVDQVSIAGSNVVIANSWLHGGLWFADDPDHSDGSHSDNIEMTGGSNVTITGNTLDGGSNAAIQITQDRSTVSNLTISDNQIGGGDCSINISEKGKGAIQGLSILGNLFGLNTSIGHCAIVGPSSTPINASGNAFVDGLVAAVKEG
;
A
#
# COMPACT_ATOMS: atom_id res chain seq x y z
N MET A 1 -31.80 36.20 -39.82
CA MET A 1 -32.21 34.83 -39.45
C MET A 1 -30.94 34.00 -39.35
N ALA A 2 -30.57 33.27 -38.31
CA ALA A 2 -31.01 33.12 -36.93
C ALA A 2 -29.79 32.49 -36.21
N ASN A 3 -29.44 33.02 -35.04
CA ASN A 3 -28.48 32.43 -34.09
C ASN A 3 -29.03 31.11 -33.54
N ARG A 4 -28.18 30.07 -33.40
CA ARG A 4 -28.25 29.12 -32.25
C ARG A 4 -26.85 28.56 -31.91
N PRO A 5 -26.46 28.56 -30.62
CA PRO A 5 -25.20 27.98 -30.13
C PRO A 5 -25.36 26.54 -29.62
N ILE A 6 -24.23 25.85 -29.49
CA ILE A 6 -24.08 24.49 -28.94
C ILE A 6 -24.19 24.55 -27.40
N ALA A 7 -25.00 23.66 -26.82
CA ALA A 7 -25.22 23.55 -25.40
C ALA A 7 -24.22 22.58 -24.73
N LEU A 8 -23.60 23.02 -23.63
CA LEU A 8 -22.92 22.16 -22.66
C LEU A 8 -23.95 21.74 -21.59
N SER A 9 -24.13 20.45 -21.40
CA SER A 9 -25.02 19.87 -20.38
C SER A 9 -24.28 19.69 -19.06
N MET A 10 -24.69 20.43 -18.02
CA MET A 10 -24.33 20.16 -16.64
C MET A 10 -25.24 19.07 -16.07
N SER A 11 -24.66 17.97 -15.59
CA SER A 11 -25.34 17.05 -14.67
C SER A 11 -24.93 17.40 -13.24
N ARG A 12 -25.91 17.78 -12.42
CA ARG A 12 -25.80 17.87 -10.96
C ARG A 12 -26.05 16.49 -10.36
N HIS A 13 -25.37 16.13 -9.28
CA HIS A 13 -25.98 15.41 -8.15
C HIS A 13 -25.32 15.82 -6.81
N PRO A 14 -26.03 15.67 -5.67
CA PRO A 14 -25.84 16.46 -4.46
C PRO A 14 -25.22 15.67 -3.28
N TYR A 15 -25.14 16.33 -2.12
CA TYR A 15 -24.74 15.88 -0.76
C TYR A 15 -23.31 16.25 -0.32
N ARG A 16 -23.19 17.44 0.28
CA ARG A 16 -22.20 17.75 1.31
C ARG A 16 -22.91 18.14 2.60
N VAL A 17 -22.55 17.45 3.67
CA VAL A 17 -22.91 17.76 5.06
C VAL A 17 -22.13 19.01 5.49
N ALA A 18 -22.80 19.89 6.22
CA ALA A 18 -22.33 21.20 6.64
C ALA A 18 -21.25 21.13 7.73
N ALA A 19 -20.20 21.93 7.58
CA ALA A 19 -19.44 22.51 8.68
C ALA A 19 -18.97 23.91 8.24
N SER A 20 -19.48 24.94 8.92
CA SER A 20 -19.32 26.35 8.60
C SER A 20 -17.96 26.89 9.08
N VAL A 21 -17.23 27.59 8.20
CA VAL A 21 -16.10 28.48 8.53
C VAL A 21 -16.26 29.73 7.64
N PRO A 22 -16.08 30.98 8.17
CA PRO A 22 -16.54 32.18 7.48
C PRO A 22 -15.68 32.57 6.27
N LEU A 23 -16.38 32.99 5.23
CA LEU A 23 -15.91 33.46 3.92
C LEU A 23 -15.33 34.88 4.03
N ILE A 24 -14.06 35.07 3.66
CA ILE A 24 -13.50 36.39 3.35
C ILE A 24 -13.58 36.58 1.83
N LEU A 25 -14.26 37.66 1.43
CA LEU A 25 -14.59 38.02 0.06
C LEU A 25 -13.37 38.63 -0.65
N LEU A 26 -12.92 38.04 -1.76
CA LEU A 26 -11.94 38.68 -2.67
C LEU A 26 -12.61 38.89 -4.04
N THR A 27 -12.85 40.14 -4.39
CA THR A 27 -13.38 40.59 -5.68
C THR A 27 -12.38 40.36 -6.81
N ALA A 28 -12.76 39.59 -7.83
CA ALA A 28 -12.02 39.45 -9.07
C ALA A 28 -12.32 40.63 -10.02
N VAL A 29 -11.28 41.27 -10.54
CA VAL A 29 -11.35 42.24 -11.64
C VAL A 29 -10.91 41.53 -12.93
N THR A 30 -11.80 41.44 -13.92
CA THR A 30 -11.50 40.94 -15.27
C THR A 30 -11.14 42.09 -16.20
N PHE A 31 -10.04 41.96 -16.95
CA PHE A 31 -9.76 42.80 -18.13
C PHE A 31 -9.95 41.98 -19.42
N THR A 32 -10.76 42.52 -20.33
CA THR A 32 -10.95 42.03 -21.71
C THR A 32 -9.92 42.65 -22.64
N VAL A 33 -9.24 41.84 -23.46
CA VAL A 33 -8.47 42.30 -24.63
C VAL A 33 -9.26 41.96 -25.89
N SER A 34 -9.59 42.98 -26.69
CA SER A 34 -10.21 42.89 -28.00
C SER A 34 -9.14 43.01 -29.09
N ALA A 35 -9.01 42.01 -29.95
CA ALA A 35 -8.27 42.11 -31.20
C ALA A 35 -9.17 41.61 -32.35
N GLN A 36 -9.49 42.48 -33.31
CA GLN A 36 -10.17 42.14 -34.56
C GLN A 36 -9.17 41.62 -35.59
N PRO A 37 -9.52 40.61 -36.42
CA PRO A 37 -8.69 40.18 -37.54
C PRO A 37 -9.14 40.88 -38.83
N ALA A 38 -8.19 41.39 -39.62
CA ALA A 38 -8.41 41.70 -41.03
C ALA A 38 -7.75 40.62 -41.88
N ILE A 39 -8.58 39.95 -42.69
CA ILE A 39 -8.19 38.88 -43.63
C ILE A 39 -7.70 39.53 -44.94
N ALA A 40 -6.53 39.11 -45.43
CA ALA A 40 -6.16 39.22 -46.84
C ALA A 40 -5.29 38.01 -47.25
N THR A 41 -5.65 37.35 -48.34
CA THR A 41 -4.94 36.20 -48.97
C THR A 41 -4.40 36.62 -50.36
N PRO A 42 -3.60 35.81 -51.08
CA PRO A 42 -2.13 35.89 -51.13
C PRO A 42 -1.58 36.27 -52.53
N SER A 43 -0.32 36.71 -52.64
CA SER A 43 0.38 36.80 -53.93
C SER A 43 1.91 36.74 -53.75
N SER A 44 2.50 35.67 -54.28
CA SER A 44 3.80 35.57 -54.97
C SER A 44 4.92 36.59 -54.67
N ALA A 45 6.03 36.04 -54.15
CA ALA A 45 7.43 36.35 -54.45
C ALA A 45 7.93 37.81 -54.44
N GLU A 46 8.78 38.14 -53.47
CA GLU A 46 10.16 38.64 -53.66
C GLU A 46 10.75 39.04 -52.30
N SER A 47 11.99 38.62 -52.01
CA SER A 47 12.74 39.09 -50.85
C SER A 47 13.31 40.48 -51.09
N PRO A 48 13.21 41.42 -50.12
CA PRO A 48 14.25 42.42 -49.99
C PRO A 48 14.82 42.46 -48.57
N SER A 49 16.16 42.44 -48.53
CA SER A 49 17.00 42.58 -47.36
C SER A 49 16.74 43.90 -46.62
N ILE A 50 16.46 43.85 -45.31
CA ILE A 50 16.44 45.04 -44.45
C ILE A 50 17.87 45.33 -43.97
N VAL A 51 18.37 46.49 -44.40
CA VAL A 51 19.59 47.12 -43.89
C VAL A 51 19.29 47.69 -42.50
N LEU A 52 19.99 47.21 -41.47
CA LEU A 52 19.94 47.79 -40.13
C LEU A 52 20.79 49.06 -40.09
N ALA A 53 20.13 50.22 -40.14
CA ALA A 53 20.75 51.49 -39.77
C ALA A 53 20.84 51.56 -38.23
N SER A 54 22.06 51.50 -37.70
CA SER A 54 22.35 51.71 -36.27
C SER A 54 22.08 53.17 -35.87
N SER A 55 20.95 53.44 -35.22
CA SER A 55 20.77 54.70 -34.49
C SER A 55 21.39 54.60 -33.08
N LYS A 56 22.38 55.45 -32.81
CA LYS A 56 22.98 55.64 -31.48
C LYS A 56 22.10 56.59 -30.66
N GLN A 57 20.97 56.12 -30.16
CA GLN A 57 20.24 56.77 -29.06
C GLN A 57 20.08 55.72 -27.95
N PRO A 58 20.52 55.97 -26.71
CA PRO A 58 20.26 55.05 -25.61
C PRO A 58 18.76 54.98 -25.37
N LEU A 59 18.20 53.76 -25.35
CA LEU A 59 16.84 53.50 -24.88
C LEU A 59 16.76 53.93 -23.41
N SER A 60 16.16 55.08 -23.14
CA SER A 60 15.79 55.48 -21.79
C SER A 60 14.58 54.64 -21.38
N ILE A 61 14.83 53.54 -20.65
CA ILE A 61 13.74 52.82 -19.98
C ILE A 61 13.16 53.77 -18.96
N ASP A 62 11.86 54.04 -19.09
CA ASP A 62 11.18 54.99 -18.24
C ASP A 62 11.29 54.55 -16.77
N ARG A 63 11.67 55.49 -15.92
CA ARG A 63 11.99 55.20 -14.50
C ARG A 63 10.75 54.71 -13.74
N GLU A 64 9.57 55.08 -14.24
CA GLU A 64 8.25 54.67 -13.75
C GLU A 64 7.96 53.18 -14.02
N ILE A 65 8.25 52.68 -15.24
CA ILE A 65 8.05 51.26 -15.61
C ILE A 65 8.96 50.35 -14.77
N THR A 66 10.19 50.79 -14.49
CA THR A 66 11.13 50.02 -13.65
C THR A 66 10.66 49.95 -12.19
N ALA A 67 10.07 51.02 -11.67
CA ALA A 67 9.53 51.05 -10.31
C ALA A 67 8.26 50.20 -10.17
N GLU A 68 7.40 50.19 -11.19
CA GLU A 68 6.18 49.38 -11.22
C GLU A 68 6.48 47.88 -11.27
N ILE A 69 7.44 47.46 -12.10
CA ILE A 69 7.92 46.06 -12.16
C ILE A 69 8.54 45.64 -10.81
N ALA A 70 9.34 46.52 -10.19
CA ALA A 70 9.93 46.23 -8.88
C ALA A 70 8.87 46.10 -7.77
N GLY A 71 7.79 46.89 -7.82
CA GLY A 71 6.64 46.77 -6.92
C GLY A 71 5.94 45.42 -7.04
N HIS A 72 5.66 44.96 -8.26
CA HIS A 72 5.03 43.65 -8.50
C HIS A 72 5.88 42.48 -7.97
N PHE A 73 7.21 42.53 -8.11
CA PHE A 73 8.09 41.51 -7.53
C PHE A 73 8.13 41.55 -5.99
N ALA A 74 7.97 42.71 -5.38
CA ALA A 74 7.86 42.82 -3.92
C ALA A 74 6.54 42.23 -3.41
N ASP A 75 5.44 42.48 -4.12
CA ASP A 75 4.11 41.93 -3.79
C ASP A 75 4.07 40.40 -3.94
N LEU A 76 4.68 39.85 -5.00
CA LEU A 76 4.80 38.40 -5.17
C LEU A 76 5.59 37.74 -4.03
N ARG A 77 6.71 38.33 -3.62
CA ARG A 77 7.49 37.81 -2.47
C ARG A 77 6.73 37.88 -1.15
N ALA A 78 5.88 38.90 -0.98
CA ALA A 78 5.02 39.03 0.19
C ALA A 78 3.94 37.96 0.21
N ILE A 79 3.32 37.66 -0.93
CA ILE A 79 2.33 36.57 -1.08
C ILE A 79 2.98 35.21 -0.79
N GLU A 80 4.11 34.90 -1.42
CA GLU A 80 4.82 33.64 -1.18
C GLU A 80 5.25 33.48 0.29
N LYS A 81 5.63 34.58 0.96
CA LYS A 81 5.93 34.54 2.39
C LYS A 81 4.68 34.24 3.21
N ALA A 82 3.55 34.89 2.91
CA ALA A 82 2.29 34.66 3.62
C ALA A 82 1.79 33.22 3.45
N GLU A 83 1.94 32.63 2.26
CA GLU A 83 1.59 31.23 2.00
C GLU A 83 2.49 30.26 2.78
N ARG A 84 3.81 30.52 2.85
CA ARG A 84 4.74 29.74 3.68
C ARG A 84 4.41 29.84 5.17
N ASP A 85 4.19 31.05 5.67
CA ASP A 85 3.83 31.27 7.08
C ASP A 85 2.52 30.54 7.44
N ALA A 86 1.54 30.51 6.52
CA ALA A 86 0.28 29.78 6.69
C ALA A 86 0.47 28.25 6.67
N ALA A 87 1.33 27.74 5.79
CA ALA A 87 1.69 26.32 5.75
C ALA A 87 2.42 25.87 7.03
N ASP A 88 3.35 26.67 7.52
CA ASP A 88 4.08 26.41 8.78
C ASP A 88 3.12 26.40 9.98
N ALA A 89 2.17 27.35 10.02
CA ALA A 89 1.12 27.38 11.05
C ALA A 89 0.20 26.14 10.99
N ALA A 90 -0.18 25.70 9.80
CA ALA A 90 -0.97 24.49 9.61
C ALA A 90 -0.20 23.22 10.03
N HIS A 91 1.09 23.15 9.70
CA HIS A 91 1.96 22.03 10.12
C HIS A 91 2.14 22.00 11.65
N ALA A 92 2.34 23.16 12.29
CA ALA A 92 2.41 23.25 13.74
C ALA A 92 1.10 22.81 14.43
N ALA A 93 -0.05 23.19 13.89
CA ALA A 93 -1.35 22.74 14.39
C ALA A 93 -1.54 21.23 14.24
N TYR A 94 -1.10 20.65 13.12
CA TYR A 94 -1.12 19.20 12.89
C TYR A 94 -0.24 18.44 13.89
N LEU A 95 0.98 18.93 14.15
CA LEU A 95 1.87 18.33 15.15
C LEU A 95 1.28 18.43 16.58
N ALA A 96 0.63 19.54 16.92
CA ALA A 96 -0.05 19.70 18.20
C ALA A 96 -1.23 18.72 18.36
N ALA A 97 -2.01 18.50 17.30
CA ALA A 97 -3.10 17.53 17.29
C ALA A 97 -2.59 16.09 17.45
N GLN A 98 -1.50 15.72 16.76
CA GLN A 98 -0.86 14.41 16.94
C GLN A 98 -0.31 14.21 18.36
N ALA A 99 0.31 15.23 18.95
CA ALA A 99 0.79 15.16 20.32
C ALA A 99 -0.35 14.98 21.34
N ALA A 100 -1.47 15.68 21.14
CA ALA A 100 -2.66 15.52 21.97
C ALA A 100 -3.28 14.12 21.84
N ALA A 101 -3.37 13.58 20.62
CA ALA A 101 -3.85 12.22 20.38
C ALA A 101 -2.93 11.16 21.03
N LYS A 102 -1.61 11.35 20.95
CA LYS A 102 -0.64 10.47 21.62
C LYS A 102 -0.82 10.47 23.14
N LEU A 103 -0.96 11.65 23.76
CA LEU A 103 -1.21 11.77 25.20
C LEU A 103 -2.52 11.08 25.61
N ALA A 104 -3.58 11.23 24.82
CA ALA A 104 -4.86 10.56 25.08
C ALA A 104 -4.74 9.03 24.99
N ALA A 105 -3.99 8.51 24.01
CA ALA A 105 -3.74 7.09 23.88
C ALA A 105 -2.89 6.52 25.04
N GLU A 106 -1.87 7.26 25.48
CA GLU A 106 -1.04 6.90 26.65
C GLU A 106 -1.88 6.87 27.93
N GLN A 107 -2.79 7.84 28.13
CA GLN A 107 -3.71 7.87 29.26
C GLN A 107 -4.71 6.71 29.22
N ALA A 108 -5.26 6.38 28.05
CA ALA A 108 -6.17 5.25 27.88
C ALA A 108 -5.48 3.91 28.16
N ALA A 109 -4.23 3.73 27.69
CA ALA A 109 -3.43 2.55 27.96
C ALA A 109 -3.11 2.40 29.46
N ALA A 110 -2.76 3.50 30.14
CA ALA A 110 -2.54 3.49 31.59
C ALA A 110 -3.82 3.13 32.37
N ALA A 111 -4.98 3.61 31.92
CA ALA A 111 -6.27 3.27 32.52
C ALA A 111 -6.63 1.78 32.33
N ALA A 112 -6.36 1.21 31.14
CA ALA A 112 -6.59 -0.20 30.87
C ALA A 112 -5.68 -1.10 31.73
N ALA A 113 -4.39 -0.76 31.85
CA ALA A 113 -3.46 -1.48 32.72
C ALA A 113 -3.88 -1.42 34.19
N ALA A 114 -4.37 -0.28 34.67
CA ALA A 114 -4.90 -0.15 36.02
C ALA A 114 -6.16 -1.02 36.25
N ALA A 115 -7.02 -1.13 35.24
CA ALA A 115 -8.20 -1.99 35.31
C ALA A 115 -7.84 -3.48 35.35
N GLU A 116 -6.80 -3.90 34.62
CA GLU A 116 -6.29 -5.28 34.62
C GLU A 116 -5.68 -5.65 35.99
N VAL A 117 -4.89 -4.75 36.59
CA VAL A 117 -4.37 -4.93 37.96
C VAL A 117 -5.51 -5.06 38.97
N ALA A 118 -6.53 -4.20 38.87
CA ALA A 118 -7.71 -4.28 39.76
C ALA A 118 -8.51 -5.58 39.57
N ALA A 119 -8.63 -6.09 38.34
CA ALA A 119 -9.28 -7.36 38.06
C ALA A 119 -8.49 -8.55 38.62
N ALA A 120 -7.15 -8.52 38.51
CA ALA A 120 -6.28 -9.55 39.08
C ALA A 120 -6.33 -9.57 40.62
N GLU A 121 -6.34 -8.40 41.26
CA GLU A 121 -6.53 -8.29 42.72
C GLU A 121 -7.89 -8.83 43.17
N ALA A 122 -8.97 -8.52 42.43
CA ALA A 122 -10.30 -9.05 42.71
C ALA A 122 -10.37 -10.58 42.55
N ALA A 123 -9.72 -11.14 41.52
CA ALA A 123 -9.65 -12.58 41.31
C ALA A 123 -8.87 -13.30 42.42
N ALA A 124 -7.74 -12.74 42.86
CA ALA A 124 -6.96 -13.28 43.98
C ALA A 124 -7.75 -13.29 45.31
N GLN A 125 -8.56 -12.26 45.56
CA GLN A 125 -9.44 -12.21 46.72
C GLN A 125 -10.56 -13.27 46.64
N ALA A 126 -11.10 -13.54 45.45
CA ALA A 126 -12.10 -14.58 45.24
C ALA A 126 -11.53 -16.00 45.44
N GLU A 127 -10.29 -16.26 45.01
CA GLU A 127 -9.61 -17.54 45.20
C GLU A 127 -9.25 -17.82 46.67
N THR A 128 -8.91 -16.76 47.43
CA THR A 128 -8.71 -16.83 48.88
C THR A 128 -10.01 -17.15 49.63
N ALA A 129 -11.15 -16.65 49.14
CA ALA A 129 -12.47 -16.97 49.68
C ALA A 129 -12.92 -18.41 49.33
N ALA A 130 -12.55 -18.90 48.14
CA ALA A 130 -12.87 -20.26 47.70
C ALA A 130 -12.06 -21.33 48.46
N THR A 131 -10.78 -21.08 48.73
CA THR A 131 -9.89 -21.98 49.49
C THR A 131 -10.26 -22.08 50.98
N ALA A 132 -10.96 -21.08 51.54
CA ALA A 132 -11.55 -21.19 52.87
C ALA A 132 -12.76 -22.16 52.93
N SER A 133 -13.36 -22.53 51.79
CA SER A 133 -14.54 -23.41 51.73
C SER A 133 -14.25 -24.86 51.30
N ALA A 134 -13.08 -25.14 50.71
CA ALA A 134 -12.79 -26.41 50.04
C ALA A 134 -11.99 -27.42 50.91
N GLY A 135 -12.19 -27.40 52.23
CA GLY A 135 -11.62 -28.39 53.14
C GLY A 135 -12.42 -29.70 53.22
N TYR A 136 -12.71 -30.40 52.11
CA TYR A 136 -13.14 -31.82 52.18
C TYR A 136 -13.12 -32.56 50.81
N SER A 137 -12.38 -33.68 50.77
CA SER A 137 -12.36 -34.77 49.74
C SER A 137 -11.87 -34.42 48.32
N GLY A 138 -11.12 -35.24 47.58
CA GLY A 138 -10.65 -36.62 47.71
C GLY A 138 -10.04 -37.07 46.36
N SER A 139 -9.13 -38.05 46.44
CA SER A 139 -8.17 -38.63 45.46
C SER A 139 -8.64 -39.16 44.08
N GLY A 140 -7.69 -39.21 43.12
CA GLY A 140 -7.61 -40.11 41.93
C GLY A 140 -7.25 -39.36 40.62
N SER A 141 -6.13 -39.50 39.88
CA SER A 141 -5.22 -40.56 39.38
C SER A 141 -5.40 -40.86 37.86
N SER A 142 -4.30 -40.68 37.08
CA SER A 142 -3.88 -41.33 35.79
C SER A 142 -4.76 -41.14 34.52
N SER A 143 -4.29 -41.11 33.25
CA SER A 143 -2.98 -41.26 32.57
C SER A 143 -3.08 -41.04 31.03
N SER A 144 -1.99 -40.54 30.42
CA SER A 144 -1.27 -40.92 29.16
C SER A 144 -1.91 -41.16 27.77
N GLY A 145 -1.27 -40.53 26.75
CA GLY A 145 -0.82 -41.11 25.45
C GLY A 145 -1.65 -40.75 24.19
N SER A 146 -1.16 -40.72 22.95
CA SER A 146 0.15 -40.56 22.27
C SER A 146 -0.15 -40.54 20.75
N SER A 147 0.55 -39.67 19.99
CA SER A 147 1.04 -39.80 18.59
C SER A 147 0.20 -40.43 17.45
N GLY A 148 0.21 -39.78 16.28
CA GLY A 148 0.42 -40.52 15.02
C GLY A 148 -0.20 -40.00 13.71
N SER A 149 0.67 -39.43 12.86
CA SER A 149 0.78 -39.64 11.41
C SER A 149 -0.08 -38.84 10.40
N SER A 150 0.66 -38.01 9.67
CA SER A 150 0.46 -37.47 8.33
C SER A 150 0.12 -38.51 7.26
N ASN A 151 -0.74 -38.13 6.31
CA ASN A 151 -0.73 -38.65 4.95
C ASN A 151 -1.16 -37.54 3.97
N GLY A 152 -0.34 -37.31 2.95
CA GLY A 152 -0.61 -36.33 1.90
C GLY A 152 -1.74 -36.78 0.97
N SER A 153 -2.55 -35.81 0.55
CA SER A 153 -3.43 -35.93 -0.60
C SER A 153 -3.25 -34.68 -1.46
N SER A 154 -2.71 -34.89 -2.66
CA SER A 154 -2.84 -33.96 -3.76
C SER A 154 -4.31 -33.82 -4.15
N GLY A 155 -4.75 -32.57 -4.33
CA GLY A 155 -6.06 -32.23 -4.91
C GLY A 155 -7.14 -31.83 -3.90
N ASN A 156 -7.07 -30.61 -3.37
CA ASN A 156 -8.19 -29.66 -3.41
C ASN A 156 -7.73 -28.26 -2.96
N ALA A 157 -7.56 -27.33 -3.90
CA ALA A 157 -7.84 -25.94 -3.63
C ALA A 157 -9.37 -25.82 -3.58
N GLY A 158 -9.95 -26.02 -2.39
CA GLY A 158 -11.40 -26.05 -2.22
C GLY A 158 -11.83 -26.53 -0.84
N SER A 159 -12.27 -25.57 -0.03
CA SER A 159 -12.97 -25.66 1.26
C SER A 159 -12.18 -26.15 2.49
N GLY A 160 -11.54 -25.20 3.19
CA GLY A 160 -11.20 -25.29 4.61
C GLY A 160 -9.74 -24.99 4.94
N GLY A 161 -9.34 -23.71 5.03
CA GLY A 161 -8.03 -23.35 5.60
C GLY A 161 -7.35 -22.08 5.08
N ILE A 162 -7.99 -21.28 4.21
CA ILE A 162 -7.44 -20.01 3.72
C ILE A 162 -8.32 -18.86 4.18
N GLY A 163 -7.70 -17.78 4.66
CA GLY A 163 -8.38 -16.67 5.32
C GLY A 163 -8.96 -17.10 6.67
N VAL A 164 -10.01 -16.42 7.13
CA VAL A 164 -10.64 -16.72 8.42
C VAL A 164 -11.27 -18.12 8.40
N PRO A 165 -10.93 -19.01 9.35
CA PRO A 165 -11.53 -20.33 9.40
C PRO A 165 -13.05 -20.26 9.59
N SER A 166 -13.78 -21.16 8.93
CA SER A 166 -15.24 -21.23 9.04
C SER A 166 -15.67 -21.47 10.49
N GLY A 167 -16.66 -20.71 10.97
CA GLY A 167 -17.23 -20.87 12.31
C GLY A 167 -16.53 -20.04 13.39
N VAL A 168 -15.45 -19.31 13.06
CA VAL A 168 -14.89 -18.29 13.95
C VAL A 168 -15.91 -17.18 14.18
N SER A 169 -16.17 -16.86 15.44
CA SER A 169 -17.02 -15.72 15.82
C SER A 169 -16.15 -14.47 15.97
N LEU A 170 -16.36 -13.50 15.09
CA LEU A 170 -15.55 -12.29 15.03
C LEU A 170 -16.11 -11.17 15.92
N SER A 171 -15.24 -10.53 16.68
CA SER A 171 -15.56 -9.29 17.39
C SER A 171 -15.21 -8.09 16.52
N VAL A 172 -16.19 -7.20 16.29
CA VAL A 172 -15.98 -6.01 15.48
C VAL A 172 -15.15 -4.98 16.23
N VAL A 173 -14.12 -4.46 15.56
CA VAL A 173 -13.30 -3.33 16.00
C VAL A 173 -13.40 -2.24 14.95
N SER A 174 -13.86 -1.05 15.35
CA SER A 174 -13.98 0.09 14.44
C SER A 174 -12.76 1.00 14.54
N GLY A 175 -12.17 1.34 13.39
CA GLY A 175 -11.01 2.22 13.30
C GLY A 175 -9.67 1.48 13.40
N ASP A 176 -8.59 2.26 13.30
CA ASP A 176 -7.24 1.73 13.26
C ASP A 176 -6.79 1.19 14.62
N VAL A 177 -6.06 0.07 14.60
CA VAL A 177 -5.44 -0.58 15.75
C VAL A 177 -3.93 -0.33 15.69
N THR A 178 -3.40 0.47 16.61
CA THR A 178 -1.94 0.61 16.76
C THR A 178 -1.44 -0.32 17.86
N VAL A 179 -0.59 -1.28 17.50
CA VAL A 179 -0.05 -2.28 18.42
C VAL A 179 1.31 -1.80 18.94
N THR A 180 1.38 -1.36 20.19
CA THR A 180 2.61 -0.85 20.82
C THR A 180 3.20 -1.77 21.87
N GLN A 181 2.48 -2.82 22.26
CA GLN A 181 2.92 -3.80 23.24
C GLN A 181 3.46 -5.06 22.55
N ALA A 182 4.66 -5.48 22.95
CA ALA A 182 5.28 -6.71 22.45
C ALA A 182 4.46 -7.94 22.86
N GLY A 183 4.37 -8.95 21.99
CA GLY A 183 3.61 -10.16 22.29
C GLY A 183 2.09 -10.02 22.15
N THR A 184 1.59 -8.88 21.68
CA THR A 184 0.15 -8.68 21.47
C THR A 184 -0.40 -9.69 20.47
N VAL A 185 -1.55 -10.27 20.80
CA VAL A 185 -2.30 -11.18 19.93
C VAL A 185 -3.63 -10.54 19.56
N LEU A 186 -3.84 -10.29 18.27
CA LEU A 186 -5.12 -9.92 17.68
C LEU A 186 -5.77 -11.20 17.12
N ASP A 187 -6.77 -11.73 17.82
CA ASP A 187 -7.43 -12.99 17.47
C ASP A 187 -8.93 -12.80 17.32
N SER A 188 -9.50 -13.41 16.26
CA SER A 188 -10.95 -13.44 16.04
C SER A 188 -11.57 -12.04 15.99
N LEU A 189 -10.88 -11.11 15.32
CA LEU A 189 -11.32 -9.72 15.17
C LEU A 189 -11.77 -9.44 13.73
N ASP A 190 -12.79 -8.62 13.59
CA ASP A 190 -13.17 -7.98 12.34
C ASP A 190 -12.84 -6.48 12.44
N ILE A 191 -11.68 -6.09 11.94
CA ILE A 191 -11.10 -4.76 12.11
C ILE A 191 -11.47 -3.88 10.91
N HIS A 192 -12.31 -2.89 11.14
CA HIS A 192 -12.76 -1.90 10.15
C HIS A 192 -11.80 -0.71 10.12
N GLY A 193 -10.54 -0.99 9.84
CA GLY A 193 -9.42 -0.05 9.90
C GLY A 193 -8.11 -0.72 9.55
N ARG A 194 -7.00 -0.04 9.81
CA ARG A 194 -5.64 -0.55 9.63
C ARG A 194 -5.09 -1.16 10.91
N VAL A 195 -4.13 -2.07 10.80
CA VAL A 195 -3.30 -2.53 11.91
C VAL A 195 -1.89 -1.96 11.73
N ILE A 196 -1.47 -1.11 12.67
CA ILE A 196 -0.16 -0.45 12.64
C ILE A 196 0.74 -1.11 13.69
N VAL A 197 1.76 -1.85 13.24
CA VAL A 197 2.62 -2.66 14.09
C VAL A 197 3.81 -1.84 14.58
N LYS A 198 3.82 -1.54 15.88
CA LYS A 198 4.88 -0.77 16.57
C LYS A 198 5.55 -1.55 17.71
N ALA A 199 5.50 -2.88 17.67
CA ALA A 199 6.10 -3.75 18.66
C ALA A 199 6.49 -5.10 18.06
N PRO A 200 7.47 -5.82 18.64
CA PRO A 200 7.87 -7.14 18.17
C PRO A 200 6.94 -8.25 18.69
N ASN A 201 7.02 -9.42 18.06
CA ASN A 201 6.30 -10.65 18.44
C ASN A 201 4.77 -10.48 18.42
N VAL A 202 4.25 -9.69 17.49
CA VAL A 202 2.81 -9.49 17.33
C VAL A 202 2.26 -10.67 16.52
N THR A 203 1.11 -11.20 16.94
CA THR A 203 0.36 -12.22 16.18
C THR A 203 -1.00 -11.67 15.80
N ILE A 204 -1.37 -11.79 14.53
CA ILE A 204 -2.70 -11.52 14.01
C ILE A 204 -3.22 -12.86 13.49
N ARG A 205 -4.33 -13.36 14.02
CA ARG A 205 -4.87 -14.65 13.59
C ARG A 205 -6.38 -14.71 13.55
N ASN A 206 -6.93 -15.57 12.70
CA ASN A 206 -8.38 -15.80 12.57
C ASN A 206 -9.18 -14.50 12.40
N SER A 207 -8.60 -13.48 11.76
CA SER A 207 -9.14 -12.12 11.77
C SER A 207 -9.41 -11.61 10.36
N ILE A 208 -10.23 -10.57 10.25
CA ILE A 208 -10.40 -9.79 9.04
C ILE A 208 -9.79 -8.41 9.30
N VAL A 209 -8.92 -7.94 8.43
CA VAL A 209 -8.42 -6.56 8.42
C VAL A 209 -8.95 -5.87 7.18
N ARG A 210 -9.89 -4.94 7.38
CA ARG A 210 -10.62 -4.29 6.29
C ARG A 210 -10.86 -2.81 6.51
N GLY A 211 -9.88 -2.01 6.11
CA GLY A 211 -9.93 -0.55 6.22
C GLY A 211 -9.98 0.16 4.87
N THR A 212 -9.67 1.45 4.94
CA THR A 212 -9.17 2.26 3.84
C THR A 212 -7.82 2.79 4.28
N ASP A 213 -6.87 2.95 3.36
CA ASP A 213 -5.90 4.01 3.59
C ASP A 213 -6.61 5.35 3.32
N SER A 214 -6.31 6.41 4.07
CA SER A 214 -6.82 7.74 3.78
C SER A 214 -5.92 8.48 2.78
N GLY A 215 -5.42 7.78 1.75
CA GLY A 215 -4.35 8.22 0.84
C GLY A 215 -2.93 8.04 1.41
N GLY A 216 -2.78 7.25 2.47
CA GLY A 216 -1.46 6.93 3.04
C GLY A 216 -0.94 5.66 2.39
N LYS A 217 0.09 5.77 1.54
CA LYS A 217 0.72 4.68 0.76
C LYS A 217 1.31 3.56 1.63
N TYR A 218 0.46 2.84 2.35
CA TYR A 218 0.83 1.86 3.36
C TYR A 218 -0.15 0.68 3.32
N GLY A 219 0.23 -0.43 3.94
CA GLY A 219 -0.64 -1.59 4.06
C GLY A 219 -1.82 -1.38 5.00
N LEU A 220 -2.90 -2.12 4.76
CA LEU A 220 -3.93 -2.39 5.77
C LEU A 220 -3.31 -3.02 7.02
N ILE A 221 -2.30 -3.88 6.84
CA ILE A 221 -1.33 -4.20 7.88
C ILE A 221 -0.03 -3.46 7.58
N ASP A 222 0.40 -2.60 8.50
CA ASP A 222 1.58 -1.76 8.37
C ASP A 222 2.70 -2.25 9.29
N ALA A 223 3.68 -2.92 8.66
CA ALA A 223 4.89 -3.43 9.28
C ALA A 223 6.13 -2.59 8.90
N MET A 224 5.94 -1.34 8.46
CA MET A 224 7.04 -0.46 8.05
C MET A 224 7.96 -0.05 9.20
N GLY A 225 7.52 -0.20 10.46
CA GLY A 225 8.35 0.04 11.63
C GLY A 225 9.52 -0.94 11.79
N GLY A 226 9.52 -2.07 11.06
CA GLY A 226 10.62 -3.05 11.06
C GLY A 226 10.75 -3.85 12.36
N TYR A 227 9.68 -3.93 13.16
CA TYR A 227 9.67 -4.74 14.38
C TYR A 227 9.69 -6.24 14.05
N ALA A 228 10.44 -7.01 14.84
CA ALA A 228 10.68 -8.41 14.56
C ALA A 228 9.46 -9.31 14.81
N ASN A 229 9.36 -10.39 14.03
CA ASN A 229 8.48 -11.53 14.28
C ASN A 229 6.98 -11.16 14.33
N LEU A 230 6.51 -10.44 13.30
CA LEU A 230 5.07 -10.34 13.05
C LEU A 230 4.57 -11.64 12.43
N GLN A 231 3.55 -12.24 13.01
CA GLN A 231 2.90 -13.45 12.49
C GLN A 231 1.47 -13.10 12.06
N VAL A 232 1.11 -13.40 10.81
CA VAL A 232 -0.26 -13.21 10.29
C VAL A 232 -0.76 -14.56 9.75
N ILE A 233 -1.76 -15.12 10.42
CA ILE A 233 -2.16 -16.52 10.24
C ILE A 233 -3.66 -16.59 10.00
N ASP A 234 -4.13 -17.36 9.01
CA ASP A 234 -5.55 -17.63 8.78
C ASP A 234 -6.40 -16.34 8.83
N THR A 235 -5.93 -15.31 8.13
CA THR A 235 -6.46 -13.94 8.21
C THR A 235 -6.86 -13.48 6.82
N GLU A 236 -8.00 -12.82 6.73
CA GLU A 236 -8.44 -12.13 5.51
C GLU A 236 -8.02 -10.66 5.56
N ILE A 237 -7.43 -10.17 4.47
CA ILE A 237 -6.99 -8.78 4.33
C ILE A 237 -7.61 -8.25 3.05
N ALA A 238 -8.54 -7.30 3.18
CA ALA A 238 -9.22 -6.74 2.02
C ALA A 238 -9.73 -5.33 2.30
N ALA A 239 -9.48 -4.39 1.39
CA ALA A 239 -9.95 -3.02 1.62
C ALA A 239 -11.48 -2.96 1.51
N SER A 240 -12.15 -2.32 2.48
CA SER A 240 -13.60 -2.09 2.37
C SER A 240 -13.92 -0.89 1.48
N ASN A 241 -13.00 0.08 1.42
CA ASN A 241 -13.10 1.26 0.57
C ASN A 241 -11.75 1.44 -0.15
N PRO A 242 -11.51 0.71 -1.25
CA PRO A 242 -10.22 0.75 -1.91
C PRO A 242 -9.97 2.06 -2.65
N ASN A 243 -8.69 2.39 -2.81
CA ASN A 243 -8.20 3.46 -3.68
C ASN A 243 -6.86 3.02 -4.31
N TRP A 244 -6.27 3.88 -5.14
CA TRP A 244 -5.06 3.58 -5.91
C TRP A 244 -3.79 3.32 -5.07
N SER A 245 -3.75 3.67 -3.78
CA SER A 245 -2.57 3.48 -2.93
C SER A 245 -2.68 2.32 -1.94
N VAL A 246 -3.82 1.63 -1.90
CA VAL A 246 -4.11 0.67 -0.83
C VAL A 246 -3.37 -0.64 -1.03
N ASN A 247 -2.52 -0.99 -0.07
CA ASN A 247 -1.82 -2.26 -0.05
C ASN A 247 -2.41 -3.20 1.00
N GLY A 248 -2.31 -4.51 0.80
CA GLY A 248 -2.75 -5.49 1.81
C GLY A 248 -1.87 -5.45 3.04
N ILE A 249 -0.59 -5.78 2.87
CA ILE A 249 0.44 -5.62 3.91
C ILE A 249 1.69 -4.98 3.31
N MET A 250 2.35 -4.09 4.06
CA MET A 250 3.59 -3.47 3.64
C MET A 250 4.62 -3.47 4.77
N GLY A 251 5.86 -3.91 4.49
CA GLY A 251 6.97 -3.83 5.45
C GLY A 251 8.00 -4.95 5.36
N SER A 252 8.47 -5.43 6.52
CA SER A 252 9.48 -6.48 6.66
C SER A 252 9.33 -7.23 7.99
N ASN A 253 10.12 -8.28 8.23
CA ASN A 253 10.12 -9.09 9.45
C ASN A 253 8.75 -9.71 9.80
N PHE A 254 8.03 -10.19 8.79
CA PHE A 254 6.72 -10.79 8.95
C PHE A 254 6.60 -12.15 8.27
N GLU A 255 5.71 -12.99 8.78
CA GLU A 255 5.31 -14.23 8.14
C GLU A 255 3.79 -14.24 7.90
N LEU A 256 3.39 -14.69 6.71
CA LEU A 256 2.01 -14.90 6.30
C LEU A 256 1.77 -16.39 6.09
N HIS A 257 0.79 -16.96 6.78
CA HIS A 257 0.41 -18.36 6.66
C HIS A 257 -1.09 -18.50 6.48
N GLY A 258 -1.55 -19.17 5.41
CA GLY A 258 -2.98 -19.39 5.21
C GLY A 258 -3.79 -18.12 4.99
N VAL A 259 -3.17 -17.00 4.57
CA VAL A 259 -3.89 -15.73 4.44
C VAL A 259 -4.68 -15.66 3.14
N ASN A 260 -5.77 -14.89 3.16
CA ASN A 260 -6.51 -14.50 1.97
C ASN A 260 -6.36 -12.99 1.75
N ILE A 261 -5.72 -12.56 0.66
CA ILE A 261 -5.54 -11.14 0.37
C ILE A 261 -6.17 -10.80 -0.98
N HIS A 262 -7.09 -9.84 -0.96
CA HIS A 262 -7.80 -9.38 -2.16
C HIS A 262 -8.27 -7.93 -2.04
N ASN A 263 -8.76 -7.36 -3.13
CA ASN A 263 -9.32 -6.01 -3.15
C ASN A 263 -8.33 -4.93 -2.68
N THR A 264 -7.06 -5.07 -3.06
CA THR A 264 -5.97 -4.09 -2.87
C THR A 264 -5.16 -3.94 -4.17
N VAL A 265 -4.34 -2.89 -4.29
CA VAL A 265 -3.46 -2.67 -5.44
C VAL A 265 -2.30 -3.66 -5.38
N ASP A 266 -1.34 -3.45 -4.47
CA ASP A 266 -0.39 -4.51 -4.12
C ASP A 266 -0.89 -5.30 -2.91
N GLN A 267 -0.94 -6.61 -3.04
CA GLN A 267 -1.43 -7.44 -1.93
C GLN A 267 -0.36 -7.59 -0.84
N VAL A 268 0.90 -7.73 -1.25
CA VAL A 268 2.05 -7.72 -0.35
C VAL A 268 3.17 -6.85 -0.92
N SER A 269 3.55 -5.80 -0.20
CA SER A 269 4.71 -4.98 -0.54
C SER A 269 5.85 -5.21 0.47
N ILE A 270 6.88 -5.94 0.03
CA ILE A 270 8.08 -6.28 0.78
C ILE A 270 9.10 -5.15 0.63
N ALA A 271 9.33 -4.42 1.72
CA ALA A 271 10.23 -3.27 1.78
C ALA A 271 11.52 -3.56 2.57
N GLY A 272 11.78 -4.82 2.92
CA GLY A 272 12.96 -5.24 3.69
C GLY A 272 13.10 -6.75 3.84
N SER A 273 13.85 -7.19 4.85
CA SER A 273 14.29 -8.58 5.02
C SER A 273 13.35 -9.44 5.88
N ASN A 274 13.62 -10.76 5.90
CA ASN A 274 13.02 -11.76 6.78
C ASN A 274 11.50 -11.86 6.59
N VAL A 275 11.09 -12.27 5.39
CA VAL A 275 9.68 -12.43 5.05
C VAL A 275 9.39 -13.87 4.62
N VAL A 276 8.31 -14.43 5.14
CA VAL A 276 7.75 -15.71 4.65
C VAL A 276 6.31 -15.47 4.20
N ILE A 277 5.96 -15.97 3.02
CA ILE A 277 4.60 -15.99 2.52
C ILE A 277 4.31 -17.43 2.11
N ALA A 278 3.49 -18.11 2.89
CA ALA A 278 3.30 -19.54 2.77
C ALA A 278 1.82 -19.93 2.70
N ASN A 279 1.50 -20.89 1.83
CA ASN A 279 0.18 -21.55 1.77
C ASN A 279 -0.99 -20.56 1.74
N SER A 280 -0.84 -19.45 1.02
CA SER A 280 -1.80 -18.33 1.03
C SER A 280 -2.45 -18.15 -0.34
N TRP A 281 -3.59 -17.44 -0.38
CA TRP A 281 -4.29 -17.09 -1.61
C TRP A 281 -4.32 -15.57 -1.79
N LEU A 282 -3.75 -15.14 -2.90
CA LEU A 282 -3.52 -13.74 -3.25
C LEU A 282 -4.23 -13.52 -4.59
N HIS A 283 -5.35 -12.81 -4.58
CA HIS A 283 -6.25 -12.77 -5.75
C HIS A 283 -7.07 -11.49 -5.84
N GLY A 284 -7.66 -11.20 -7.00
CA GLY A 284 -8.56 -10.04 -7.15
C GLY A 284 -7.88 -8.72 -6.82
N GLY A 285 -6.66 -8.52 -7.32
CA GLY A 285 -5.97 -7.24 -7.27
C GLY A 285 -6.76 -6.15 -8.00
N LEU A 286 -6.57 -4.90 -7.58
CA LEU A 286 -7.28 -3.74 -8.10
C LEU A 286 -6.38 -2.93 -9.01
N TRP A 287 -6.90 -2.56 -10.17
CA TRP A 287 -6.24 -1.66 -11.10
C TRP A 287 -7.01 -0.34 -11.23
N PHE A 288 -6.30 0.77 -11.17
CA PHE A 288 -6.84 2.12 -11.32
C PHE A 288 -6.18 2.81 -12.51
N ALA A 289 -6.98 3.31 -13.45
CA ALA A 289 -6.47 4.07 -14.59
C ALA A 289 -5.83 5.41 -14.14
N ASP A 290 -6.43 6.05 -13.13
CA ASP A 290 -5.97 7.30 -12.57
C ASP A 290 -5.16 7.02 -11.29
N ASP A 291 -3.86 6.84 -11.46
CA ASP A 291 -2.88 6.77 -10.37
C ASP A 291 -1.96 7.99 -10.43
N PRO A 292 -1.95 8.89 -9.43
CA PRO A 292 -1.06 10.05 -9.42
C PRO A 292 0.44 9.73 -9.45
N ASP A 293 0.83 8.52 -9.06
CA ASP A 293 2.23 8.07 -9.05
C ASP A 293 2.67 7.46 -10.38
N HIS A 294 1.73 7.04 -11.24
CA HIS A 294 2.01 6.29 -12.47
C HIS A 294 1.25 6.85 -13.67
N SER A 295 1.96 7.14 -14.76
CA SER A 295 1.35 7.71 -15.97
C SER A 295 0.51 6.73 -16.79
N ASP A 296 0.60 5.43 -16.49
CA ASP A 296 -0.01 4.31 -17.22
C ASP A 296 -1.04 3.53 -16.38
N GLY A 297 -1.46 4.10 -15.24
CA GLY A 297 -2.34 3.46 -14.26
C GLY A 297 -1.56 2.73 -13.18
N SER A 298 -2.26 2.25 -12.16
CA SER A 298 -1.62 1.61 -11.00
C SER A 298 -0.90 0.32 -11.40
N HIS A 299 0.26 0.09 -10.79
CA HIS A 299 0.99 -1.17 -10.94
C HIS A 299 0.52 -2.11 -9.84
N SER A 300 -0.37 -3.04 -10.19
CA SER A 300 -1.01 -3.93 -9.22
C SER A 300 -0.36 -5.30 -9.26
N ASP A 301 0.42 -5.60 -8.22
CA ASP A 301 1.12 -6.86 -8.05
C ASP A 301 0.49 -7.73 -6.95
N ASN A 302 0.55 -9.07 -7.09
CA ASN A 302 0.27 -9.90 -5.90
C ASN A 302 1.37 -9.68 -4.86
N ILE A 303 2.63 -9.68 -5.29
CA ILE A 303 3.78 -9.43 -4.42
C ILE A 303 4.73 -8.46 -5.11
N GLU A 304 4.93 -7.28 -4.54
CA GLU A 304 5.98 -6.34 -4.91
C GLU A 304 7.12 -6.44 -3.89
N MET A 305 8.35 -6.74 -4.32
CA MET A 305 9.54 -6.66 -3.49
C MET A 305 10.42 -5.52 -3.98
N THR A 306 10.67 -4.53 -3.13
CA THR A 306 11.48 -3.34 -3.49
C THR A 306 12.88 -3.35 -2.87
N GLY A 307 13.21 -4.36 -2.07
CA GLY A 307 14.53 -4.55 -1.46
C GLY A 307 14.48 -5.47 -0.25
N GLY A 308 15.65 -5.96 0.19
CA GLY A 308 15.80 -6.79 1.38
C GLY A 308 16.42 -8.15 1.11
N SER A 309 16.43 -9.01 2.12
CA SER A 309 17.04 -10.33 2.01
C SER A 309 16.34 -11.38 2.86
N ASN A 310 16.60 -12.66 2.57
CA ASN A 310 16.02 -13.78 3.32
C ASN A 310 14.49 -13.77 3.20
N VAL A 311 14.00 -14.01 1.98
CA VAL A 311 12.57 -14.03 1.66
C VAL A 311 12.19 -15.37 1.07
N THR A 312 11.09 -15.96 1.54
CA THR A 312 10.53 -17.22 1.03
C THR A 312 9.07 -17.03 0.64
N ILE A 313 8.73 -17.38 -0.59
CA ILE A 313 7.37 -17.34 -1.14
C ILE A 313 7.04 -18.76 -1.59
N THR A 314 6.20 -19.49 -0.85
CA THR A 314 5.99 -20.92 -1.12
C THR A 314 4.57 -21.45 -0.94
N GLY A 315 4.17 -22.41 -1.77
CA GLY A 315 2.88 -23.09 -1.62
C GLY A 315 1.66 -22.18 -1.83
N ASN A 316 1.85 -20.98 -2.39
CA ASN A 316 0.78 -20.01 -2.54
C ASN A 316 0.01 -20.22 -3.85
N THR A 317 -1.20 -19.69 -3.90
CA THR A 317 -1.94 -19.47 -5.13
C THR A 317 -2.00 -17.97 -5.38
N LEU A 318 -1.40 -17.50 -6.48
CA LEU A 318 -1.36 -16.11 -6.91
C LEU A 318 -2.16 -15.98 -8.20
N ASP A 319 -3.17 -15.12 -8.20
CA ASP A 319 -4.01 -14.86 -9.38
C ASP A 319 -4.33 -13.37 -9.53
N GLY A 320 -4.49 -12.92 -10.77
CA GLY A 320 -5.00 -11.59 -11.07
C GLY A 320 -4.06 -10.41 -10.81
N GLY A 321 -2.74 -10.61 -10.69
CA GLY A 321 -1.78 -9.51 -10.82
C GLY A 321 -1.89 -8.89 -12.23
N SER A 322 -2.14 -7.58 -12.34
CA SER A 322 -2.29 -6.91 -13.64
C SER A 322 -0.97 -6.40 -14.20
N ASN A 323 0.01 -6.12 -13.33
CA ASN A 323 1.37 -5.79 -13.70
C ASN A 323 2.28 -7.04 -13.69
N ALA A 324 2.50 -7.62 -12.51
CA ALA A 324 3.10 -8.94 -12.33
C ALA A 324 2.37 -9.72 -11.22
N ALA A 325 2.55 -11.05 -11.18
CA ALA A 325 2.19 -11.79 -9.97
C ALA A 325 3.26 -11.54 -8.89
N ILE A 326 4.55 -11.58 -9.27
CA ILE A 326 5.66 -11.23 -8.39
C ILE A 326 6.58 -10.25 -9.11
N GLN A 327 6.58 -9.00 -8.65
CA GLN A 327 7.48 -7.95 -9.11
C GLN A 327 8.67 -7.85 -8.15
N ILE A 328 9.88 -8.05 -8.66
CA ILE A 328 11.13 -7.97 -7.89
C ILE A 328 11.93 -6.79 -8.41
N THR A 329 12.03 -5.76 -7.60
CA THR A 329 12.87 -4.60 -7.85
C THR A 329 13.86 -4.39 -6.70
N GLN A 330 14.87 -3.59 -6.98
CA GLN A 330 15.79 -3.12 -5.96
C GLN A 330 15.60 -1.62 -5.73
N ASP A 331 14.38 -1.08 -5.76
CA ASP A 331 14.16 0.37 -5.68
C ASP A 331 14.65 0.95 -4.34
N ARG A 332 14.40 0.26 -3.22
CA ARG A 332 14.81 0.68 -1.86
C ARG A 332 16.20 0.19 -1.47
N SER A 333 16.50 -1.08 -1.69
CA SER A 333 17.77 -1.71 -1.30
C SER A 333 18.06 -2.93 -2.17
N THR A 334 19.26 -3.51 -2.05
CA THR A 334 19.60 -4.73 -2.77
C THR A 334 18.72 -5.90 -2.33
N VAL A 335 18.37 -6.76 -3.28
CA VAL A 335 17.67 -8.03 -3.06
C VAL A 335 18.70 -9.16 -3.00
N SER A 336 18.57 -10.08 -2.04
CA SER A 336 19.37 -11.30 -2.00
C SER A 336 18.69 -12.42 -1.21
N ASN A 337 19.06 -13.68 -1.47
CA ASN A 337 18.52 -14.86 -0.79
C ASN A 337 16.98 -14.89 -0.83
N LEU A 338 16.44 -14.95 -2.04
CA LEU A 338 15.00 -15.02 -2.33
C LEU A 338 14.69 -16.41 -2.92
N THR A 339 13.75 -17.10 -2.29
CA THR A 339 13.24 -18.39 -2.77
C THR A 339 11.76 -18.27 -3.12
N ILE A 340 11.40 -18.64 -4.35
CA ILE A 340 10.02 -18.72 -4.84
C ILE A 340 9.76 -20.16 -5.25
N SER A 341 9.01 -20.92 -4.45
CA SER A 341 8.87 -22.36 -4.70
C SER A 341 7.47 -22.94 -4.52
N ASP A 342 7.12 -23.91 -5.37
CA ASP A 342 5.90 -24.70 -5.23
C ASP A 342 4.60 -23.87 -5.22
N ASN A 343 4.62 -22.70 -5.88
CA ASN A 343 3.43 -21.84 -6.00
C ASN A 343 2.66 -22.15 -7.28
N GLN A 344 1.36 -21.89 -7.26
CA GLN A 344 0.54 -21.71 -8.46
C GLN A 344 0.49 -20.21 -8.77
N ILE A 345 0.99 -19.79 -9.93
CA ILE A 345 1.20 -18.37 -10.24
C ILE A 345 0.53 -18.02 -11.57
N GLY A 346 -0.38 -17.06 -11.57
CA GLY A 346 -1.04 -16.56 -12.78
C GLY A 346 -1.11 -15.04 -12.83
N GLY A 347 -1.29 -14.50 -14.03
CA GLY A 347 -1.36 -13.07 -14.30
C GLY A 347 -0.01 -12.42 -14.59
N GLY A 348 -0.06 -11.10 -14.78
CA GLY A 348 1.05 -10.23 -15.17
C GLY A 348 1.31 -10.16 -16.68
N ASP A 349 2.17 -9.24 -17.09
CA ASP A 349 2.77 -9.28 -18.43
C ASP A 349 3.66 -10.52 -18.56
N CYS A 350 4.53 -10.67 -17.57
CA CYS A 350 5.14 -11.92 -17.19
C CYS A 350 4.82 -12.17 -15.72
N SER A 351 4.62 -13.42 -15.31
CA SER A 351 4.20 -13.70 -13.93
C SER A 351 5.24 -13.30 -12.88
N ILE A 352 6.52 -13.53 -13.14
CA ILE A 352 7.63 -13.07 -12.32
C ILE A 352 8.48 -12.11 -13.15
N ASN A 353 8.61 -10.87 -12.69
CA ASN A 353 9.40 -9.84 -13.34
C ASN A 353 10.53 -9.37 -12.41
N ILE A 354 11.76 -9.38 -12.89
CA ILE A 354 12.97 -9.09 -12.11
C ILE A 354 13.69 -7.88 -12.72
N SER A 355 13.94 -6.87 -11.91
CA SER A 355 14.66 -5.66 -12.31
C SER A 355 15.71 -5.26 -11.27
N GLU A 356 16.96 -5.17 -11.70
CA GLU A 356 18.08 -4.78 -10.82
C GLU A 356 18.05 -3.31 -10.39
N LYS A 357 17.29 -2.44 -11.08
CA LYS A 357 17.18 -0.99 -10.78
C LYS A 357 18.52 -0.29 -10.53
N GLY A 358 19.55 -0.68 -11.27
CA GLY A 358 20.90 -0.11 -11.18
C GLY A 358 21.70 -0.47 -9.92
N LYS A 359 21.20 -1.37 -9.06
CA LYS A 359 21.91 -1.85 -7.85
C LYS A 359 22.70 -3.14 -8.09
N GLY A 360 22.70 -3.65 -9.32
CA GLY A 360 23.47 -4.82 -9.77
C GLY A 360 22.77 -6.16 -9.53
N ALA A 361 23.43 -7.24 -9.91
CA ALA A 361 22.88 -8.59 -9.92
C ALA A 361 22.35 -9.07 -8.57
N ILE A 362 21.13 -9.61 -8.55
CA ILE A 362 20.53 -10.23 -7.37
C ILE A 362 21.24 -11.54 -7.06
N GLN A 363 21.70 -11.72 -5.82
CA GLN A 363 22.44 -12.92 -5.40
C GLN A 363 21.53 -13.89 -4.65
N GLY A 364 21.64 -15.18 -4.94
CA GLY A 364 20.88 -16.21 -4.23
C GLY A 364 19.39 -16.23 -4.56
N LEU A 365 19.03 -15.99 -5.83
CA LEU A 365 17.65 -16.11 -6.32
C LEU A 365 17.37 -17.54 -6.80
N SER A 366 16.39 -18.19 -6.19
CA SER A 366 15.91 -19.53 -6.57
C SER A 366 14.42 -19.50 -6.91
N ILE A 367 14.05 -20.05 -8.07
CA ILE A 367 12.66 -20.16 -8.54
C ILE A 367 12.42 -21.63 -8.88
N LEU A 368 11.70 -22.36 -8.02
CA LEU A 368 11.73 -23.82 -8.00
C LEU A 368 10.32 -24.44 -8.01
N GLY A 369 10.02 -25.35 -8.93
CA GLY A 369 8.81 -26.18 -8.83
C GLY A 369 7.48 -25.43 -8.95
N ASN A 370 7.46 -24.21 -9.50
CA ASN A 370 6.23 -23.43 -9.61
C ASN A 370 5.39 -23.87 -10.83
N LEU A 371 4.08 -23.79 -10.70
CA LEU A 371 3.10 -24.05 -11.76
C LEU A 371 2.49 -22.72 -12.25
N PHE A 372 2.76 -22.37 -13.51
CA PHE A 372 2.35 -21.10 -14.10
C PHE A 372 1.06 -21.21 -14.91
N GLY A 373 0.15 -20.27 -14.71
CA GLY A 373 -1.03 -20.08 -15.55
C GLY A 373 -0.68 -19.61 -16.96
N LEU A 374 -1.68 -19.63 -17.85
CA LEU A 374 -1.57 -19.14 -19.23
C LEU A 374 -2.15 -17.72 -19.42
N ASN A 375 -2.54 -17.07 -18.33
CA ASN A 375 -3.22 -15.77 -18.29
C ASN A 375 -2.25 -14.59 -18.23
N THR A 376 -1.04 -14.73 -18.76
CA THR A 376 -0.09 -13.63 -18.92
C THR A 376 -0.41 -12.83 -20.19
N SER A 377 -0.20 -11.52 -20.19
CA SER A 377 -0.44 -10.69 -21.38
C SER A 377 0.54 -11.04 -22.51
N ILE A 378 1.79 -11.37 -22.16
CA ILE A 378 2.79 -11.92 -23.06
C ILE A 378 2.68 -13.44 -22.98
N GLY A 379 2.33 -14.09 -24.09
CA GLY A 379 2.13 -15.54 -24.15
C GLY A 379 3.31 -16.33 -23.57
N HIS A 380 2.99 -17.27 -22.67
CA HIS A 380 3.95 -18.14 -21.98
C HIS A 380 5.14 -17.36 -21.41
N CYS A 381 4.88 -16.25 -20.71
CA CYS A 381 5.92 -15.50 -20.01
C CYS A 381 5.86 -15.74 -18.50
N ALA A 382 6.51 -16.79 -18.03
CA ALA A 382 6.54 -17.11 -16.61
C ALA A 382 7.54 -16.23 -15.84
N ILE A 383 8.77 -16.14 -16.33
CA ILE A 383 9.89 -15.49 -15.64
C ILE A 383 10.63 -14.62 -16.65
N VAL A 384 10.82 -13.35 -16.31
CA VAL A 384 11.66 -12.40 -17.07
C VAL A 384 12.65 -11.71 -16.14
N GLY A 385 13.89 -11.53 -16.59
CA GLY A 385 14.90 -10.82 -15.83
C GLY A 385 16.20 -10.61 -16.60
N PRO A 386 17.10 -9.76 -16.08
CA PRO A 386 18.37 -9.46 -16.73
C PRO A 386 19.32 -10.64 -16.67
N SER A 387 20.10 -10.83 -17.74
CA SER A 387 21.09 -11.92 -17.85
C SER A 387 22.24 -11.83 -16.84
N SER A 388 22.45 -10.66 -16.23
CA SER A 388 23.43 -10.46 -15.15
C SER A 388 23.02 -11.07 -13.82
N THR A 389 21.72 -11.29 -13.58
CA THR A 389 21.23 -11.88 -12.33
C THR A 389 21.27 -13.41 -12.43
N PRO A 390 22.07 -14.11 -11.60
CA PRO A 390 22.09 -15.57 -11.58
C PRO A 390 20.81 -16.12 -10.95
N ILE A 391 19.98 -16.77 -11.77
CA ILE A 391 18.72 -17.40 -11.33
C ILE A 391 18.89 -18.92 -11.31
N ASN A 392 18.75 -19.52 -10.12
CA ASN A 392 18.59 -20.95 -9.99
C ASN A 392 17.13 -21.34 -10.29
N ALA A 393 16.82 -21.58 -11.57
CA ALA A 393 15.49 -21.97 -12.01
C ALA A 393 15.43 -23.46 -12.34
N SER A 394 14.54 -24.21 -11.69
CA SER A 394 14.33 -25.65 -12.00
C SER A 394 12.93 -26.12 -11.63
N GLY A 395 12.44 -27.16 -12.32
CA GLY A 395 11.12 -27.77 -12.03
C GLY A 395 9.91 -26.89 -12.32
N ASN A 396 10.09 -25.69 -12.88
CA ASN A 396 9.00 -24.79 -13.22
C ASN A 396 8.29 -25.22 -14.51
N ALA A 397 6.97 -25.21 -14.51
CA ALA A 397 6.15 -25.59 -15.67
C ALA A 397 4.91 -24.70 -15.79
N PHE A 398 4.36 -24.60 -16.99
CA PHE A 398 3.03 -24.08 -17.23
C PHE A 398 1.98 -25.18 -16.99
N VAL A 399 0.73 -24.79 -16.75
CA VAL A 399 -0.42 -25.70 -16.57
C VAL A 399 -0.69 -26.60 -17.78
N ASP A 400 -0.18 -26.27 -18.97
CA ASP A 400 -0.24 -27.11 -20.17
C ASP A 400 0.93 -28.11 -20.29
N GLY A 401 1.82 -28.14 -19.30
CA GLY A 401 2.97 -29.05 -19.23
C GLY A 401 4.24 -28.53 -19.90
N LEU A 402 4.23 -27.33 -20.51
CA LEU A 402 5.46 -26.74 -21.04
C LEU A 402 6.40 -26.28 -19.94
N VAL A 403 7.70 -26.37 -20.17
CA VAL A 403 8.71 -25.87 -19.23
C VAL A 403 8.65 -24.34 -19.19
N ALA A 404 8.58 -23.78 -17.99
CA ALA A 404 8.66 -22.34 -17.76
C ALA A 404 10.12 -21.90 -17.68
N ALA A 405 10.67 -21.49 -18.82
CA ALA A 405 12.03 -20.98 -18.93
C ALA A 405 12.14 -19.51 -18.53
N VAL A 406 13.33 -19.11 -18.06
CA VAL A 406 13.68 -17.70 -17.85
C VAL A 406 13.90 -17.03 -19.20
N LYS A 407 13.20 -15.92 -19.44
CA LYS A 407 13.43 -15.03 -20.59
C LYS A 407 14.35 -13.89 -20.18
N GLU A 408 15.23 -13.48 -21.11
CA GLU A 408 16.00 -12.24 -20.96
C GLU A 408 15.06 -11.05 -21.17
N GLY A 409 15.17 -10.05 -20.28
CA GLY A 409 14.36 -8.83 -20.30
C GLY A 409 15.16 -7.57 -20.02
#